data_AF-A0A1Y1CN30-F1
#
_entry.id   AF-A0A1Y1CN30-F1
#
_cell.length_a   1.000
_cell.length_b   1.000
_cell.length_c   1.000
_cell.angle_alpha   90.00
_cell.angle_beta   90.00
_cell.angle_gamma   90.00
#
_symmetry.space_group_name_H-M   'P 1'
#
loop_
_entity.id
_entity.type
_entity.pdbx_description
1 polymer ?
#
loop_
_entity_poly.entity_id
_entity_poly.type
_entity_poly.pdbx_seq_one_letter_code
_entity_poly.pdbx_strand_id
1 'polypeptide(L)'
;MQDFYKPELGNKLTANVQELDGQRDNALYGILDVLKGYTRHFNLEQKEAADLLLSSIYIYGDNIPSDNYQKESTIVTKICSNWKNEEQYSSALSSLHLTPWANELNKFNIQFEDQHMERLELDANAPEIKMRDYRTLCSESYRKALKYLDANAVLNGEAAYKALSLKVNKLIEINSKLIDSRSKKTEETLAEEL
;
A
#
# COMPACT_ATOMS: atom_id res chain seq x y z
N MET A 1 20.46 -9.88 9.95
CA MET A 1 19.18 -9.85 10.71
C MET A 1 18.44 -8.51 10.55
N GLN A 2 19.13 -7.38 10.35
CA GLN A 2 18.52 -6.06 10.11
C GLN A 2 17.74 -5.94 8.77
N ASP A 3 18.13 -6.67 7.73
CA ASP A 3 17.46 -6.55 6.42
C ASP A 3 16.16 -7.36 6.27
N PHE A 4 15.80 -8.16 7.27
CA PHE A 4 14.76 -9.18 7.14
C PHE A 4 13.34 -8.66 7.39
N TYR A 5 13.18 -7.55 8.13
CA TYR A 5 11.86 -7.03 8.50
C TYR A 5 11.89 -5.50 8.47
N LYS A 6 11.39 -4.91 7.37
CA LYS A 6 11.23 -3.45 7.19
C LYS A 6 9.74 -3.06 7.13
N PRO A 7 8.94 -3.31 8.20
CA PRO A 7 7.50 -3.06 8.20
C PRO A 7 7.17 -1.58 8.00
N GLU A 8 8.02 -0.67 8.49
CA GLU A 8 7.83 0.77 8.31
C GLU A 8 7.94 1.20 6.85
N LEU A 9 8.76 0.52 6.05
CA LEU A 9 8.95 0.85 4.64
C LEU A 9 7.69 0.45 3.84
N GLY A 10 7.22 -0.79 4.01
CA GLY A 10 5.99 -1.27 3.35
C GLY A 10 4.74 -0.47 3.73
N ASN A 11 4.62 -0.06 4.99
CA ASN A 11 3.51 0.79 5.45
C ASN A 11 3.58 2.20 4.81
N LYS A 12 4.77 2.81 4.76
CA LYS A 12 4.97 4.13 4.14
C LYS A 12 4.68 4.10 2.63
N LEU A 13 5.20 3.12 1.89
CA LEU A 13 4.90 3.02 0.46
C LEU A 13 3.42 2.78 0.19
N THR A 14 2.75 1.97 1.01
CA THR A 14 1.31 1.73 0.85
C THR A 14 0.52 3.03 1.04
N ALA A 15 0.86 3.82 2.07
CA ALA A 15 0.22 5.12 2.30
C ALA A 15 0.49 6.12 1.17
N ASN A 16 1.75 6.20 0.69
CA ASN A 16 2.11 7.11 -0.39
C ASN A 16 1.41 6.75 -1.71
N VAL A 17 1.33 5.45 -2.05
CA VAL A 17 0.62 4.98 -3.24
C VAL A 17 -0.85 5.38 -3.17
N GLN A 18 -1.50 5.21 -2.01
CA GLN A 18 -2.91 5.64 -1.82
C GLN A 18 -3.10 7.15 -1.89
N GLU A 19 -2.14 7.93 -1.39
CA GLU A 19 -2.19 9.39 -1.49
C GLU A 19 -2.06 9.85 -2.95
N LEU A 20 -1.10 9.30 -3.71
CA LEU A 20 -0.91 9.62 -5.12
C LEU A 20 -2.10 9.20 -5.97
N ASP A 21 -2.69 8.04 -5.69
CA ASP A 21 -3.94 7.55 -6.27
C ASP A 21 -5.06 8.59 -6.09
N GLY A 22 -5.29 9.02 -4.84
CA GLY A 22 -6.28 10.06 -4.54
C GLY A 22 -5.97 11.41 -5.20
N GLN A 23 -4.70 11.82 -5.31
CA GLN A 23 -4.31 13.04 -6.00
C GLN A 23 -4.59 12.95 -7.51
N ARG A 24 -4.30 11.80 -8.14
CA ARG A 24 -4.61 11.53 -9.55
C ARG A 24 -6.12 11.57 -9.79
N ASP A 25 -6.89 10.87 -8.98
CA ASP A 25 -8.35 10.82 -9.10
C ASP A 25 -8.96 12.22 -8.99
N ASN A 26 -8.54 12.99 -7.99
CA ASN A 26 -9.00 14.36 -7.78
C ASN A 26 -8.63 15.27 -8.96
N ALA A 27 -7.43 15.13 -9.52
CA ALA A 27 -7.02 15.90 -10.70
C ALA A 27 -7.91 15.56 -11.92
N LEU A 28 -8.21 14.28 -12.14
CA LEU A 28 -9.07 13.84 -13.24
C LEU A 28 -10.52 14.30 -13.06
N TYR A 29 -11.12 14.09 -11.89
CA TYR A 29 -12.47 14.57 -11.61
C TYR A 29 -12.57 16.08 -11.70
N GLY A 30 -11.56 16.79 -11.19
CA GLY A 30 -11.49 18.24 -11.28
C GLY A 30 -11.48 18.75 -12.72
N ILE A 31 -10.70 18.12 -13.61
CA ILE A 31 -10.75 18.44 -15.05
C ILE A 31 -12.13 18.14 -15.64
N LEU A 32 -12.70 16.97 -15.35
CA LEU A 32 -14.02 16.58 -15.84
C LEU A 32 -15.11 17.57 -15.42
N ASP A 33 -15.09 18.03 -14.18
CA ASP A 33 -16.08 18.97 -13.65
C ASP A 33 -15.96 20.34 -14.29
N VAL A 34 -14.74 20.84 -14.50
CA VAL A 34 -14.50 22.10 -15.22
C VAL A 34 -14.99 21.98 -16.67
N LEU A 35 -14.65 20.89 -17.36
CA LEU A 35 -15.11 20.66 -18.73
C LEU A 35 -16.64 20.59 -18.81
N LYS A 36 -17.29 19.83 -17.92
CA LYS A 36 -18.76 19.77 -17.81
C LYS A 36 -19.36 21.15 -17.58
N GLY A 37 -18.71 22.00 -16.79
CA GLY A 37 -19.08 23.41 -16.64
C GLY A 37 -19.03 24.16 -17.96
N TYR A 38 -17.94 24.03 -18.71
CA TYR A 38 -17.76 24.71 -20.00
C TYR A 38 -18.71 24.24 -21.10
N THR A 39 -19.24 23.01 -21.04
CA THR A 39 -20.28 22.55 -21.99
C THR A 39 -21.56 23.39 -21.96
N ARG A 40 -21.76 24.18 -20.89
CA ARG A 40 -22.90 25.07 -20.69
C ARG A 40 -22.51 26.54 -20.76
N HIS A 41 -21.30 26.85 -21.21
CA HIS A 41 -20.80 28.21 -21.31
C HIS A 41 -21.48 28.97 -22.46
N PHE A 42 -21.60 30.29 -22.32
CA PHE A 42 -22.24 31.16 -23.32
C PHE A 42 -21.37 31.40 -24.56
N ASN A 43 -20.05 31.24 -24.43
CA ASN A 43 -19.10 31.29 -25.54
C ASN A 43 -19.06 29.94 -26.25
N LEU A 44 -19.41 29.94 -27.54
CA LEU A 44 -19.49 28.72 -28.36
C LEU A 44 -18.12 28.05 -28.55
N GLU A 45 -17.05 28.82 -28.78
CA GLU A 45 -15.70 28.27 -28.98
C GLU A 45 -15.21 27.53 -27.73
N GLN A 46 -15.48 28.09 -26.54
CA GLN A 46 -15.12 27.43 -25.28
C GLN A 46 -15.96 26.19 -25.02
N LYS A 47 -17.24 26.21 -25.42
CA LYS A 47 -18.11 25.04 -25.34
C LYS A 47 -17.61 23.91 -26.25
N GLU A 48 -17.29 24.21 -27.50
CA GLU A 48 -16.77 23.24 -28.47
C GLU A 48 -15.42 22.66 -28.03
N ALA A 49 -14.53 23.50 -27.50
CA ALA A 49 -13.27 23.05 -26.90
C ALA A 49 -13.49 22.07 -25.74
N ALA A 50 -14.50 22.31 -24.90
CA ALA A 50 -14.82 21.43 -23.78
C ALA A 50 -15.45 20.10 -24.24
N ASP A 51 -16.37 20.15 -25.20
CA ASP A 51 -17.00 18.96 -25.79
C ASP A 51 -15.95 18.07 -26.48
N LEU A 52 -14.97 18.68 -27.16
CA LEU A 52 -13.83 17.98 -27.77
C LEU A 52 -12.99 17.24 -26.72
N LEU A 53 -12.61 17.92 -25.64
CA LEU A 53 -11.81 17.31 -24.57
C LEU A 53 -12.59 16.24 -23.80
N LEU A 54 -13.86 16.45 -23.49
CA LEU A 54 -14.71 15.43 -22.85
C LEU A 54 -14.82 14.17 -23.71
N SER A 55 -15.06 14.35 -25.01
CA SER A 55 -15.15 13.23 -25.94
C SER A 55 -13.85 12.43 -25.95
N SER A 56 -12.69 13.10 -25.88
CA SER A 56 -11.38 12.43 -25.82
C SER A 56 -11.14 11.61 -24.54
N ILE A 57 -11.87 11.91 -23.45
CA ILE A 57 -11.84 11.11 -22.21
C ILE A 57 -12.84 9.96 -22.28
N TYR A 58 -14.09 10.25 -22.69
CA TYR A 58 -15.18 9.27 -22.65
C TYR A 58 -15.00 8.06 -23.57
N ILE A 59 -14.12 8.12 -24.58
CA ILE A 59 -13.75 6.92 -25.36
C ILE A 59 -13.16 5.80 -24.49
N TYR A 60 -12.63 6.13 -23.30
CA TYR A 60 -12.07 5.17 -22.36
C TYR A 60 -13.06 4.70 -21.29
N GLY A 61 -14.25 5.32 -21.21
CA GLY A 61 -15.31 5.02 -20.26
C GLY A 61 -15.64 6.16 -19.29
N ASP A 62 -16.72 6.01 -18.54
CA ASP A 62 -17.29 7.08 -17.70
C ASP A 62 -16.71 7.16 -16.28
N ASN A 63 -16.00 6.11 -15.84
CA ASN A 63 -15.52 6.00 -14.46
C ASN A 63 -14.13 5.40 -14.36
N ILE A 64 -13.16 6.11 -14.94
CA ILE A 64 -11.74 5.74 -14.99
C ILE A 64 -11.14 5.48 -13.58
N PRO A 65 -11.42 6.29 -12.53
CA PRO A 65 -10.90 6.06 -11.17
C PRO A 65 -11.36 4.77 -10.48
N SER A 66 -12.37 4.08 -11.01
CA SER A 66 -12.81 2.78 -10.48
C SER A 66 -12.17 1.60 -11.22
N ASP A 67 -11.33 1.87 -12.22
CA ASP A 67 -10.53 0.82 -12.84
C ASP A 67 -9.44 0.33 -11.89
N ASN A 68 -8.87 -0.83 -12.19
CA ASN A 68 -7.67 -1.26 -11.48
C ASN A 68 -6.49 -0.32 -11.85
N TYR A 69 -5.56 -0.16 -10.92
CA TYR A 69 -4.40 0.73 -11.03
C TYR A 69 -3.67 0.66 -12.37
N GLN A 70 -3.38 -0.55 -12.87
CA GLN A 70 -2.67 -0.69 -14.14
C GLN A 70 -3.48 -0.17 -15.33
N LYS A 71 -4.77 -0.47 -15.36
CA LYS A 71 -5.68 -0.02 -16.41
C LYS A 71 -5.87 1.49 -16.36
N GLU A 72 -6.08 2.04 -15.17
CA GLU A 72 -6.21 3.48 -14.97
C GLU A 72 -4.95 4.22 -15.43
N SER A 73 -3.77 3.85 -14.94
CA SER A 73 -2.52 4.52 -15.33
C SER A 73 -2.28 4.48 -16.83
N THR A 74 -2.61 3.35 -17.48
CA THR A 74 -2.53 3.21 -18.94
C THR A 74 -3.47 4.18 -19.66
N ILE A 75 -4.70 4.34 -19.16
CA ILE A 75 -5.70 5.24 -19.73
C ILE A 75 -5.26 6.69 -19.54
N VAL A 76 -4.87 7.08 -18.32
CA VAL A 76 -4.42 8.45 -18.01
C VAL A 76 -3.20 8.83 -18.86
N THR A 77 -2.21 7.93 -18.98
CA THR A 77 -1.06 8.13 -19.87
C THR A 77 -1.47 8.36 -21.32
N LYS A 78 -2.45 7.61 -21.83
CA LYS A 78 -2.97 7.81 -23.20
C LYS A 78 -3.68 9.15 -23.36
N ILE A 79 -4.54 9.53 -22.41
CA ILE A 79 -5.23 10.83 -22.42
C ILE A 79 -4.21 11.97 -22.45
N CYS A 80 -3.27 11.99 -21.49
CA CYS A 80 -2.25 13.03 -21.41
C CYS A 80 -1.35 13.08 -22.65
N SER A 81 -1.00 11.92 -23.21
CA SER A 81 -0.22 11.83 -24.45
C SER A 81 -0.98 12.37 -25.65
N ASN A 82 -2.26 12.01 -25.82
CA ASN A 82 -3.09 12.52 -26.90
C ASN A 82 -3.24 14.04 -26.80
N TRP A 83 -3.53 14.54 -25.60
CA TRP A 83 -3.65 15.98 -25.34
C TRP A 83 -2.38 16.77 -25.65
N LYS A 84 -1.21 16.16 -25.44
CA LYS A 84 0.08 16.78 -25.72
C LYS A 84 0.45 16.73 -27.20
N ASN A 85 0.14 15.63 -27.88
CA ASN A 85 0.64 15.34 -29.23
C ASN A 85 -0.28 15.85 -30.34
N GLU A 86 -1.58 16.01 -30.07
CA GLU A 86 -2.54 16.52 -31.05
C GLU A 86 -2.82 18.01 -30.82
N GLU A 87 -2.58 18.84 -31.85
CA GLU A 87 -2.71 20.30 -31.78
C GLU A 87 -4.11 20.78 -31.40
N GLN A 88 -5.15 20.05 -31.82
CA GLN A 88 -6.53 20.36 -31.48
C GLN A 88 -6.80 20.30 -29.97
N TYR A 89 -6.23 19.31 -29.28
CA TYR A 89 -6.42 19.15 -27.84
C TYR A 89 -5.55 20.12 -27.04
N SER A 90 -4.30 20.33 -27.45
CA SER A 90 -3.42 21.29 -26.76
C SER A 90 -3.92 22.73 -26.88
N SER A 91 -4.52 23.08 -28.03
CA SER A 91 -5.20 24.36 -28.24
C SER A 91 -6.45 24.50 -27.38
N ALA A 92 -7.28 23.45 -27.28
CA ALA A 92 -8.46 23.42 -26.42
C ALA A 92 -8.10 23.53 -24.93
N LEU A 93 -7.06 22.83 -24.47
CA LEU A 93 -6.56 22.97 -23.09
C LEU A 93 -6.09 24.39 -22.79
N SER A 94 -5.43 25.03 -23.76
CA SER A 94 -4.94 26.40 -23.61
C SER A 94 -6.07 27.42 -23.58
N SER A 95 -7.11 27.25 -24.41
CA SER A 95 -8.26 28.16 -24.46
C SER A 95 -9.14 28.10 -23.21
N LEU A 96 -9.16 26.94 -22.54
CA LEU A 96 -9.88 26.72 -21.28
C LEU A 96 -8.99 26.88 -20.03
N HIS A 97 -7.72 27.25 -20.20
CA HIS A 97 -6.73 27.37 -19.12
C HIS A 97 -6.54 26.08 -18.29
N LEU A 98 -6.73 24.92 -18.92
CA LEU A 98 -6.60 23.60 -18.31
C LEU A 98 -5.22 22.96 -18.48
N THR A 99 -4.31 23.56 -19.26
CA THR A 99 -2.94 23.06 -19.45
C THR A 99 -2.20 22.76 -18.13
N PRO A 100 -2.25 23.60 -17.08
CA PRO A 100 -1.62 23.27 -15.81
C PRO A 100 -2.21 22.04 -15.12
N TRP A 101 -3.53 21.84 -15.25
CA TRP A 101 -4.23 20.70 -14.65
C TRP A 101 -3.85 19.41 -15.36
N ALA A 102 -3.79 19.41 -16.69
CA ALA A 102 -3.34 18.28 -17.48
C ALA A 102 -1.89 17.88 -17.16
N ASN A 103 -1.01 18.86 -16.92
CA ASN A 103 0.36 18.62 -16.51
C ASN A 103 0.46 17.99 -15.12
N GLU A 104 -0.31 18.47 -14.14
CA GLU A 104 -0.34 17.88 -12.80
C GLU A 104 -0.95 16.47 -12.81
N LEU A 105 -2.02 16.22 -13.59
CA LEU A 105 -2.57 14.87 -13.78
C LEU A 105 -1.49 13.91 -14.30
N ASN A 106 -0.77 14.30 -15.35
CA ASN A 106 0.31 13.49 -15.91
C ASN A 106 1.43 13.25 -14.89
N LYS A 107 1.78 14.26 -14.11
CA LYS A 107 2.81 14.17 -13.07
C LYS A 107 2.40 13.21 -11.94
N PHE A 108 1.16 13.30 -11.44
CA PHE A 108 0.65 12.37 -10.43
C PHE A 108 0.62 10.94 -10.96
N ASN A 109 0.25 10.74 -12.23
CA ASN A 109 0.24 9.41 -12.84
C ASN A 109 1.64 8.79 -12.91
N ILE A 110 2.65 9.57 -13.34
CA ILE A 110 4.05 9.11 -13.38
C ILE A 110 4.56 8.77 -11.97
N GLN A 111 4.32 9.66 -11.00
CA GLN A 111 4.74 9.43 -9.61
C GLN A 111 4.08 8.18 -9.02
N PHE A 112 2.80 7.95 -9.34
CA PHE A 112 2.08 6.76 -8.95
C PHE A 112 2.70 5.49 -9.56
N GLU A 113 2.95 5.48 -10.87
CA GLU A 113 3.57 4.35 -11.56
C GLU A 113 4.95 4.01 -10.96
N ASP A 114 5.79 5.03 -10.71
CA ASP A 114 7.10 4.85 -10.10
C ASP A 114 7.02 4.21 -8.70
N GLN A 115 6.15 4.72 -7.83
CA GLN A 115 5.99 4.18 -6.48
C GLN A 115 5.30 2.81 -6.46
N HIS A 116 4.37 2.57 -7.38
CA HIS A 116 3.72 1.28 -7.50
C HIS A 116 4.73 0.20 -7.91
N MET A 117 5.64 0.52 -8.84
CA MET A 117 6.74 -0.36 -9.22
C MET A 117 7.74 -0.57 -8.07
N GLU A 118 8.11 0.48 -7.34
CA GLU A 118 8.99 0.34 -6.17
C GLU A 118 8.38 -0.59 -5.10
N ARG A 119 7.07 -0.48 -4.86
CA ARG A 119 6.35 -1.40 -3.97
C ARG A 119 6.37 -2.83 -4.49
N LEU A 120 6.15 -3.04 -5.78
CA LEU A 120 6.19 -4.38 -6.39
C LEU A 120 7.59 -5.01 -6.27
N GLU A 121 8.64 -4.22 -6.48
CA GLU A 121 10.02 -4.66 -6.29
C GLU A 121 10.34 -4.99 -4.83
N LEU A 122 9.83 -4.21 -3.88
CA LEU A 122 9.96 -4.51 -2.46
C LEU A 122 9.25 -5.81 -2.08
N ASP A 123 8.05 -6.05 -2.61
CA ASP A 123 7.31 -7.29 -2.41
C ASP A 123 8.02 -8.49 -3.08
N ALA A 124 8.61 -8.30 -4.27
CA ALA A 124 9.38 -9.34 -4.97
C ALA A 124 10.71 -9.68 -4.27
N ASN A 125 11.36 -8.69 -3.67
CA ASN A 125 12.59 -8.86 -2.89
C ASN A 125 12.33 -9.23 -1.43
N ALA A 126 11.07 -9.36 -1.02
CA ALA A 126 10.73 -9.78 0.33
C ALA A 126 11.23 -11.22 0.55
N PRO A 127 11.85 -11.52 1.71
CA PRO A 127 12.34 -12.85 1.98
C PRO A 127 11.21 -13.89 1.91
N GLU A 128 11.48 -15.03 1.27
CA GLU A 128 10.52 -16.11 1.04
C GLU A 128 9.96 -16.70 2.35
N ILE A 129 10.78 -16.72 3.39
CA ILE A 129 10.38 -17.15 4.72
C ILE A 129 9.58 -16.01 5.36
N LYS A 130 8.32 -16.26 5.72
CA LYS A 130 7.49 -15.24 6.37
C LYS A 130 7.91 -15.11 7.84
N MET A 131 7.63 -13.97 8.46
CA MET A 131 7.87 -13.76 9.90
C MET A 131 7.19 -14.85 10.78
N ARG A 132 6.07 -15.40 10.30
CA ARG A 132 5.40 -16.56 10.93
C ARG A 132 6.32 -17.78 10.99
N ASP A 133 7.02 -18.08 9.90
CA ASP A 133 7.87 -19.27 9.80
C ASP A 133 9.11 -19.11 10.69
N TYR A 134 9.66 -17.89 10.79
CA TYR A 134 10.72 -17.60 11.78
C TYR A 134 10.24 -17.73 13.23
N ARG A 135 9.02 -17.29 13.55
CA ARG A 135 8.45 -17.50 14.89
C ARG A 135 8.35 -18.99 15.21
N THR A 136 7.94 -19.81 14.24
CA THR A 136 7.90 -21.27 14.37
C THR A 136 9.31 -21.84 14.57
N LEU A 137 10.27 -21.50 13.70
CA LEU A 137 11.66 -21.98 13.76
C LEU A 137 12.35 -21.58 15.07
N CYS A 138 12.14 -20.35 15.54
CA CYS A 138 12.67 -19.87 16.81
C CYS A 138 12.07 -20.64 17.99
N SER A 139 10.76 -20.88 17.96
CA SER A 139 10.06 -21.67 18.99
C SER A 139 10.54 -23.12 19.02
N GLU A 140 10.75 -23.74 17.86
CA GLU A 140 11.31 -25.09 17.74
C GLU A 140 12.75 -25.17 18.25
N SER A 141 13.59 -24.22 17.85
CA SER A 141 14.99 -24.13 18.30
C SER A 141 15.07 -23.95 19.81
N TYR A 142 14.21 -23.10 20.38
CA TYR A 142 14.09 -22.91 21.82
C TYR A 142 13.68 -24.22 22.54
N ARG A 143 12.63 -24.89 22.06
CA ARG A 143 12.20 -26.19 22.62
C ARG A 143 13.31 -27.25 22.53
N LYS A 144 14.09 -27.25 21.45
CA LYS A 144 15.23 -28.15 21.28
C LYS A 144 16.33 -27.87 22.30
N ALA A 145 16.62 -26.59 22.58
CA ALA A 145 17.58 -26.20 23.61
C ALA A 145 17.13 -26.68 25.01
N LEU A 146 15.84 -26.56 25.33
CA LEU A 146 15.28 -27.10 26.59
C LEU A 146 15.47 -28.61 26.70
N LYS A 147 15.16 -29.37 25.63
CA LYS A 147 15.36 -30.82 25.61
C LYS A 147 16.82 -31.21 25.85
N TYR A 148 17.78 -30.48 25.26
CA TYR A 148 19.20 -30.72 25.51
C TYR A 148 19.64 -30.34 26.93
N LEU A 149 19.06 -29.29 27.50
CA LEU A 149 19.30 -28.92 28.89
C LEU A 149 18.87 -30.06 29.83
N ASP A 150 17.66 -30.58 29.64
CA ASP A 150 17.12 -31.69 30.44
C ASP A 150 17.95 -32.96 30.25
N ALA A 151 18.31 -33.31 29.00
CA ALA A 151 19.14 -34.48 28.72
C ALA A 151 20.52 -34.39 29.39
N ASN A 152 21.16 -33.21 29.38
CA ASN A 152 22.44 -33.01 30.06
C ASN A 152 22.32 -33.06 31.59
N ALA A 153 21.19 -32.61 32.15
CA ALA A 153 20.93 -32.72 33.58
C ALA A 153 20.82 -34.18 34.03
N VAL A 154 20.20 -35.04 33.20
CA VAL A 154 20.12 -36.49 33.45
C VAL A 154 21.49 -37.16 33.35
N LEU A 155 22.30 -36.80 32.35
CA LEU A 155 23.58 -37.47 32.08
C LEU A 155 24.71 -37.04 33.03
N ASN A 156 24.77 -35.76 33.40
CA ASN A 156 25.91 -35.18 34.13
C ASN A 156 25.57 -34.80 35.59
N GLY A 157 24.35 -35.12 36.04
CA GLY A 157 23.86 -34.85 37.39
C GLY A 157 23.07 -33.54 37.50
N GLU A 158 21.87 -33.64 38.06
CA GLU A 158 20.91 -32.52 38.16
C GLU A 158 21.43 -31.31 38.93
N ALA A 159 22.34 -31.51 39.90
CA ALA A 159 22.82 -30.47 40.79
C ALA A 159 23.44 -29.28 40.04
N ALA A 160 24.15 -29.54 38.94
CA ALA A 160 24.78 -28.51 38.12
C ALA A 160 23.79 -27.68 37.27
N TYR A 161 22.62 -28.24 36.95
CA TYR A 161 21.65 -27.63 36.03
C TYR A 161 20.39 -27.09 36.72
N LYS A 162 20.12 -27.52 37.96
CA LYS A 162 18.91 -27.18 38.73
C LYS A 162 18.64 -25.68 38.81
N ALA A 163 19.68 -24.87 39.05
CA ALA A 163 19.53 -23.42 39.14
C ALA A 163 19.14 -22.77 37.80
N LEU A 164 19.62 -23.30 36.68
CA LEU A 164 19.29 -22.82 35.34
C LEU A 164 17.88 -23.25 34.95
N SER A 165 17.51 -24.53 35.14
CA SER A 165 16.18 -25.05 34.84
C SER A 165 15.09 -24.31 35.63
N LEU A 166 15.32 -24.00 36.91
CA LEU A 166 14.39 -23.20 37.71
C LEU A 166 14.16 -21.79 37.13
N LYS A 167 15.23 -21.10 36.72
CA LYS A 167 15.12 -19.76 36.12
C LYS A 167 14.37 -19.79 34.80
N VAL A 168 14.66 -20.78 33.96
CA VAL A 168 14.00 -20.96 32.65
C VAL A 168 12.51 -21.26 32.85
N ASN A 169 12.16 -22.19 33.74
CA ASN A 169 10.77 -22.51 34.06
C ASN A 169 10.03 -21.29 34.62
N LYS A 170 10.69 -20.48 35.46
CA LYS A 170 10.08 -19.24 35.97
C LYS A 170 9.82 -18.21 34.87
N LEU A 171 10.74 -18.08 33.92
CA LEU A 171 10.55 -17.21 32.77
C LEU A 171 9.42 -17.71 31.85
N ILE A 172 9.31 -19.03 31.63
CA ILE A 172 8.18 -19.62 30.90
C ILE A 172 6.87 -19.27 31.60
N GLU A 173 6.77 -19.48 32.91
CA GLU A 173 5.57 -19.18 33.70
C GLU A 173 5.15 -17.71 33.59
N ILE A 174 6.09 -16.77 33.70
CA ILE A 174 5.81 -15.34 33.58
C ILE A 174 5.29 -14.99 32.19
N ASN A 175 5.93 -15.50 31.14
CA ASN A 175 5.52 -15.21 29.76
C ASN A 175 4.18 -15.87 29.41
N SER A 176 3.90 -17.09 29.87
CA SER A 176 2.61 -17.75 29.69
C SER A 176 1.48 -16.95 30.34
N LYS A 177 1.66 -16.47 31.57
CA LYS A 177 0.67 -15.60 32.24
C LYS A 177 0.42 -14.30 31.49
N LEU A 178 1.47 -13.70 30.91
CA LEU A 178 1.32 -12.51 30.09
C LEU A 178 0.50 -12.78 28.82
N ILE A 179 0.71 -13.92 28.16
CA ILE A 179 -0.07 -14.33 26.99
C ILE A 179 -1.54 -14.54 27.37
N ASP A 180 -1.80 -15.28 28.45
CA ASP A 180 -3.16 -15.54 28.94
C ASP A 180 -3.90 -14.25 29.34
N SER A 181 -3.19 -13.27 29.89
CA SER A 181 -3.77 -11.97 30.21
C SER A 181 -4.15 -11.16 28.96
N ARG A 182 -3.40 -11.33 27.85
CA ARG A 182 -3.67 -10.64 26.59
C ARG A 182 -4.83 -11.28 25.84
N SER A 183 -4.93 -12.62 25.82
CA SER A 183 -6.06 -13.31 25.18
C SER A 183 -7.39 -12.97 25.85
N LYS A 184 -7.44 -12.97 27.19
CA LYS A 184 -8.64 -12.58 27.95
C LYS A 184 -9.07 -11.14 27.66
N LYS A 185 -8.12 -10.20 27.60
CA LYS A 185 -8.43 -8.81 27.31
C LYS A 185 -9.02 -8.64 25.91
N THR A 186 -8.51 -9.37 24.91
CA THR A 186 -9.05 -9.36 23.54
C THR A 186 -10.47 -9.92 23.50
N GLU A 187 -10.76 -11.01 24.23
CA GLU A 187 -12.10 -11.59 24.34
C GLU A 187 -13.10 -10.66 25.03
N GLU A 188 -12.69 -9.94 26.08
CA GLU A 188 -13.54 -8.94 26.77
C GLU A 188 -13.89 -7.78 25.83
N THR A 189 -12.93 -7.22 25.08
CA THR A 189 -13.22 -6.16 24.10
C THR A 189 -14.16 -6.60 22.98
N LEU A 190 -14.08 -7.86 22.53
CA LEU A 190 -14.99 -8.42 21.52
C LEU A 190 -16.40 -8.67 22.05
N ALA A 191 -16.54 -8.90 23.36
CA ALA A 191 -17.83 -9.11 24.01
C ALA A 191 -18.55 -7.78 24.36
N GLU A 192 -17.82 -6.68 24.50
CA GLU A 192 -18.38 -5.34 24.73
C GLU A 192 -18.86 -4.63 23.44
N GLU A 193 -18.44 -5.12 22.26
CA GLU A 193 -18.82 -4.58 20.95
C GLU A 193 -20.02 -5.32 20.29
N LEU A 194 -20.65 -6.29 20.98
CA LEU A 194 -21.85 -7.04 20.58
C LEU A 194 -23.08 -6.65 21.40
#